data_AF-A0A3C0HKY6-F1
#
_entry.id   AF-A0A3C0HKY6-F1
#
_cell.length_a   1.000
_cell.length_b   1.000
_cell.length_c   1.000
_cell.angle_alpha   90.00
_cell.angle_beta   90.00
_cell.angle_gamma   90.00
#
_symmetry.space_group_name_H-M   'P 1'
#
loop_
_entity.id
_entity.type
_entity.pdbx_description
1 polymer ?
#
loop_
_entity_poly.entity_id
_entity_poly.type
_entity_poly.pdbx_seq_one_letter_code
_entity_poly.pdbx_strand_id
1 'polypeptide(L)' 'IMIDEGPVLKRFGARAKGRGTRILKRTSHITVVVGSGKKA' A
#
# COMPACT_ATOMS: atom_id res chain seq x y z
N ILE A 1 2.44 -16.40 -3.32
CA ILE A 1 2.26 -15.13 -2.57
C ILE A 1 1.66 -14.14 -3.54
N MET A 2 0.51 -13.54 -3.22
CA MET A 2 -0.23 -12.59 -4.05
C MET A 2 -0.34 -11.26 -3.29
N ILE A 3 -0.26 -10.12 -3.98
CA ILE A 3 -0.34 -8.78 -3.40
C ILE A 3 -1.37 -7.96 -4.16
N ASP A 4 -2.42 -7.53 -3.46
CA ASP A 4 -3.51 -6.72 -4.00
C ASP A 4 -3.44 -5.28 -3.46
N GLU A 5 -4.01 -4.33 -4.21
CA GLU A 5 -4.11 -2.94 -3.75
C GLU A 5 -5.09 -2.82 -2.58
N GLY A 6 -4.63 -2.18 -1.51
CA GLY A 6 -5.45 -1.80 -0.37
C GLY A 6 -5.93 -0.36 -0.48
N PRO A 7 -6.72 0.12 0.51
CA PRO A 7 -7.24 1.48 0.49
C PRO A 7 -6.10 2.52 0.48
N VAL A 8 -6.26 3.54 -0.35
CA VAL A 8 -5.32 4.66 -0.44
C VAL A 8 -5.84 5.84 0.36
N LEU A 9 -5.12 6.21 1.42
CA LEU A 9 -5.49 7.36 2.24
C LEU A 9 -4.90 8.64 1.62
N LYS A 10 -5.77 9.63 1.40
CA LYS A 10 -5.38 10.95 0.89
C LYS A 10 -5.01 11.88 2.06
N ARG A 11 -3.91 12.60 1.90
CA ARG A 11 -3.44 13.67 2.79
C ARG A 11 -3.04 14.89 1.98
N PHE A 12 -3.06 16.04 2.64
CA PHE A 12 -2.65 17.31 2.07
C PHE A 12 -1.34 17.76 2.70
N GLY A 13 -0.36 18.11 1.87
CA GLY A 13 0.87 18.76 2.29
C GLY A 13 0.89 20.21 1.83
N ALA A 14 1.15 21.14 2.74
CA ALA A 14 1.34 22.55 2.41
C ALA A 14 2.65 22.76 1.64
N ARG A 15 2.64 23.67 0.67
CA ARG A 15 3.81 24.10 -0.12
C ARG A 15 3.81 25.62 -0.30
N ALA A 16 4.96 26.13 -0.75
CA ALA A 16 5.18 27.55 -1.01
C ALA A 16 4.09 28.16 -1.93
N LYS A 17 3.85 29.46 -1.75
CA LYS A 17 2.83 30.24 -2.49
C LYS A 17 1.40 29.69 -2.33
N GLY A 18 1.03 29.22 -1.14
CA GLY A 18 -0.30 28.70 -0.84
C GLY A 18 -0.67 27.42 -1.61
N ARG A 19 0.31 26.73 -2.20
CA ARG A 19 0.07 25.54 -3.01
C ARG A 19 -0.11 24.32 -2.11
N GLY A 20 -0.91 23.39 -2.58
CA GLY A 20 -1.10 22.09 -1.95
C GLY A 20 -0.53 20.96 -2.79
N THR A 21 0.12 19.99 -2.16
CA THR A 21 0.46 18.72 -2.81
C THR A 21 -0.32 17.58 -2.19
N ARG A 22 -0.78 16.67 -3.04
CA ARG A 22 -1.46 15.46 -2.60
C ARG A 22 -0.41 14.44 -2.15
N ILE A 23 -0.56 13.92 -0.94
CA ILE A 23 0.22 12.80 -0.43
C ILE A 23 -0.72 11.59 -0.39
N LEU A 24 -0.34 10.51 -1.08
CA LEU A 24 -1.09 9.25 -1.09
C LEU A 24 -0.36 8.24 -0.20
N LYS A 25 -1.03 7.77 0.86
CA LYS A 25 -0.53 6.68 1.70
C LYS A 25 -1.17 5.39 1.17
N ARG A 26 -0.43 4.69 0.31
CA ARG A 26 -0.84 3.42 -0.27
C ARG A 26 -0.67 2.30 0.76
N THR A 27 -1.66 1.42 0.85
CA THR A 27 -1.59 0.18 1.62
C THR A 27 -1.83 -1.00 0.69
N SER A 28 -1.45 -2.21 1.09
CA SER A 28 -1.59 -3.42 0.26
C SER A 28 -2.08 -4.60 1.10
N HIS A 29 -2.87 -5.47 0.48
CA HIS A 29 -3.27 -6.75 1.07
C HIS A 29 -2.33 -7.84 0.57
N ILE A 30 -1.70 -8.58 1.48
CA ILE A 30 -0.73 -9.63 1.15
C ILE A 30 -1.35 -10.99 1.49
N THR A 31 -1.58 -11.79 0.46
CA THR A 31 -2.10 -13.15 0.60
C THR A 31 -0.96 -14.15 0.42
N VAL A 32 -0.57 -14.81 1.52
CA VAL A 32 0.46 -15.84 1.53
C VAL A 32 -0.20 -17.21 1.64
N VAL A 33 -0.07 -18.00 0.58
CA VAL A 33 -0.38 -19.44 0.63
C VAL A 33 0.92 -20.16 0.95
N VAL A 34 0.97 -20.80 2.11
CA VAL A 34 2.08 -21.64 2.56
C VAL A 34 1.78 -23.09 2.22
N GLY A 35 2.66 -23.72 1.44
CA GLY A 35 2.68 -25.17 1.29
C GLY A 35 3.42 -25.80 2.47
N SER A 36 2.96 -26.96 2.94
CA SER A 36 3.73 -27.76 3.90
C SER A 36 5.02 -28.23 3.21
N GLY A 37 6.15 -27.69 3.65
CA GLY A 37 7.46 -28.06 3.11
C GLY A 37 7.85 -29.48 3.48
N LYS A 38 7.38 -30.47 2.72
CA LYS A 38 8.06 -31.70 2.26
C LYS A 38 7.01 -32.70 1.75
N LYS A 39 7.02 -32.97 0.44
CA LYS A 39 6.81 -34.32 -0.07
C LYS A 39 8.20 -34.90 -0.36
N ALA A 40 8.73 -35.67 0.57
CA ALA A 40 9.83 -36.61 0.41
C ALA A 40 9.81 -37.54 1.61
#